data_AF-L8J7Q8-F1
#
_entry.id   AF-L8J7Q8-F1
#
_cell.length_a   1.000
_cell.length_b   1.000
_cell.length_c   1.000
_cell.angle_alpha   90.00
_cell.angle_beta   90.00
_cell.angle_gamma   90.00
#
_symmetry.space_group_name_H-M   'P 1'
#
loop_
_entity.id
_entity.type
_entity.pdbx_description
1 polymer ?
#
loop_
_entity_poly.entity_id
_entity_poly.type
_entity_poly.pdbx_seq_one_letter_code
_entity_poly.pdbx_strand_id
1 'polypeptide(L)'
;MKTHSYFHRFVTSVVLMSAAAIALKGFYMPEHIALLLRDTGLAPMVYVDVLSFALPLALTVCALLAISSLTSIAPVVFCLGIYVALSGLALYQGLHFDCGCYLPGSVESQVYSQLEPQFIIQALITAVAGGLYAFNLRFMKCTAMHTA
;
A
#
# COMPACT_ATOMS: atom_id res chain seq x y z
N MET A 1 -2.73 30.57 -7.74
CA MET A 1 -3.97 30.09 -7.09
C MET A 1 -4.14 28.60 -7.40
N LYS A 2 -3.83 27.71 -6.45
CA LYS A 2 -3.97 26.25 -6.63
C LYS A 2 -5.44 25.89 -6.45
N THR A 3 -6.12 25.54 -7.53
CA THR A 3 -7.44 24.90 -7.49
C THR A 3 -7.29 23.54 -6.81
N HIS A 4 -7.32 23.54 -5.48
CA HIS A 4 -7.32 22.35 -4.65
C HIS A 4 -8.71 21.73 -4.74
N SER A 5 -9.02 21.13 -5.89
CA SER A 5 -10.33 20.57 -6.20
C SER A 5 -10.74 19.57 -5.10
N TYR A 6 -12.03 19.55 -4.75
CA TYR A 6 -12.61 18.60 -3.79
C TYR A 6 -12.20 17.15 -4.09
N PHE A 7 -12.04 16.83 -5.38
CA PHE A 7 -11.55 15.53 -5.85
C PHE A 7 -10.16 15.18 -5.30
N HIS A 8 -9.22 16.14 -5.27
CA HIS A 8 -7.89 15.90 -4.73
C HIS A 8 -7.92 15.62 -3.24
N ARG A 9 -8.74 16.36 -2.49
CA ARG A 9 -8.92 16.13 -1.04
C ARG A 9 -9.54 14.76 -0.78
N PHE A 10 -10.55 14.39 -1.57
CA PHE A 10 -11.18 13.08 -1.48
C PHE A 10 -10.17 11.95 -1.72
N VAL A 11 -9.41 11.99 -2.81
CA VAL A 11 -8.39 10.97 -3.12
C VAL A 11 -7.32 10.90 -2.03
N THR A 12 -6.80 12.05 -1.57
CA THR A 12 -5.80 12.04 -0.48
C THR A 12 -6.35 11.44 0.81
N SER A 13 -7.61 11.71 1.17
CA SER A 13 -8.25 11.10 2.35
C SER A 13 -8.42 9.60 2.20
N VAL A 14 -8.83 9.12 1.03
CA VAL A 14 -8.97 7.68 0.75
C VAL A 14 -7.62 6.97 0.86
N VAL A 15 -6.54 7.55 0.31
CA VAL A 15 -5.18 7.00 0.44
C VAL A 15 -4.72 6.95 1.89
N LEU A 16 -4.98 8.01 2.68
CA LEU A 16 -4.61 8.03 4.09
C LEU A 16 -5.42 7.02 4.91
N MET A 17 -6.70 6.81 4.59
CA MET A 17 -7.53 5.80 5.22
C MET A 17 -7.09 4.38 4.87
N SER A 18 -6.75 4.09 3.61
CA SER A 18 -6.23 2.78 3.23
C SER A 18 -4.87 2.51 3.87
N ALA A 19 -4.01 3.53 3.92
CA ALA A 19 -2.74 3.49 4.64
C ALA A 19 -2.93 3.17 6.13
N ALA A 20 -3.84 3.87 6.81
CA ALA A 20 -4.17 3.60 8.20
C ALA A 20 -4.72 2.18 8.41
N ALA A 21 -5.59 1.69 7.52
CA ALA A 21 -6.14 0.34 7.61
C ALA A 21 -5.05 -0.74 7.49
N ILE A 22 -4.12 -0.60 6.54
CA ILE A 22 -2.99 -1.53 6.36
C ILE A 22 -2.05 -1.47 7.56
N ALA A 23 -1.72 -0.27 8.03
CA ALA A 23 -0.91 -0.10 9.22
C ALA A 23 -1.54 -0.78 10.44
N LEU A 24 -2.82 -0.52 10.73
CA LEU A 24 -3.55 -1.13 11.84
C LEU A 24 -3.58 -2.65 11.73
N LYS A 25 -3.86 -3.18 10.54
CA LYS A 25 -3.80 -4.63 10.28
C LYS A 25 -2.39 -5.18 10.53
N GLY A 26 -1.35 -4.50 10.07
CA GLY A 26 0.04 -4.92 10.27
C GLY A 26 0.51 -4.87 11.72
N PHE A 27 0.01 -3.92 12.53
CA PHE A 27 0.31 -3.87 13.97
C PHE A 27 -0.47 -4.90 14.78
N TYR A 28 -1.74 -5.16 14.41
CA TYR A 28 -2.59 -6.09 15.16
C TYR A 28 -2.35 -7.55 14.77
N MET A 29 -2.00 -7.80 13.50
CA MET A 29 -1.79 -9.14 12.93
C MET A 29 -0.51 -9.16 12.07
N PRO A 30 0.67 -8.96 12.67
CA PRO A 30 1.96 -8.93 11.95
C PRO A 30 2.24 -10.25 11.22
N GLU A 31 1.68 -11.36 11.69
CA GLU A 31 1.79 -12.68 11.07
C GLU A 31 1.25 -12.70 9.63
N HIS A 32 0.27 -11.87 9.28
CA HIS A 32 -0.24 -11.81 7.89
C HIS A 32 0.81 -11.27 6.92
N ILE A 33 1.57 -10.25 7.34
CA ILE A 33 2.62 -9.63 6.51
C ILE A 33 3.86 -10.53 6.52
N ALA A 34 4.22 -11.10 7.67
CA ALA A 34 5.34 -12.03 7.77
C ALA A 34 5.15 -13.25 6.86
N LEU A 35 3.94 -13.80 6.80
CA LEU A 35 3.59 -14.95 5.96
C LEU A 35 3.73 -14.60 4.47
N LEU A 36 3.23 -13.43 4.05
CA LEU A 36 3.44 -12.93 2.69
C LEU A 36 4.93 -12.76 2.34
N LEU A 37 5.75 -12.20 3.23
CA LEU A 37 7.19 -12.02 2.98
C LEU A 37 7.93 -13.36 2.90
N ARG A 38 7.55 -14.30 3.76
CA ARG A 38 8.15 -15.63 3.82
C ARG A 38 7.87 -16.41 2.54
N ASP A 39 6.63 -16.44 2.10
CA ASP A 39 6.21 -17.30 1.00
C ASP A 39 6.55 -16.68 -0.36
N THR A 40 6.59 -15.36 -0.45
CA THR A 40 7.10 -14.67 -1.66
C THR A 40 8.60 -14.81 -1.85
N GLY A 41 9.35 -15.19 -0.81
CA GLY A 41 10.81 -15.29 -0.86
C GLY A 41 11.52 -13.94 -1.07
N LEU A 42 10.81 -12.82 -0.87
CA LEU A 42 11.35 -11.48 -1.13
C LEU A 42 12.40 -11.05 -0.09
N ALA A 43 12.32 -11.61 1.12
CA ALA A 43 13.22 -11.31 2.23
C ALA A 43 13.85 -12.60 2.79
N PRO A 44 15.13 -12.55 3.23
CA PRO A 44 15.73 -13.68 3.95
C PRO A 44 14.96 -13.95 5.24
N MET A 45 14.84 -15.24 5.60
CA MET A 45 14.12 -15.70 6.80
C MET A 45 14.49 -14.95 8.09
N VAL A 46 15.74 -14.50 8.22
CA VAL A 46 16.25 -13.77 9.38
C VAL A 46 15.64 -12.36 9.51
N TYR A 47 15.19 -11.76 8.41
CA TYR A 47 14.68 -10.39 8.37
C TYR A 47 13.16 -10.30 8.22
N VAL A 48 12.46 -11.42 8.07
CA VAL A 48 11.00 -11.45 7.84
C VAL A 48 10.25 -10.73 8.96
N ASP A 49 10.57 -11.02 10.22
CA ASP A 49 9.90 -10.42 11.39
C ASP A 49 10.21 -8.92 11.54
N VAL A 50 11.44 -8.51 11.19
CA VAL A 50 11.82 -7.10 11.23
C VAL A 50 11.12 -6.32 10.14
N LEU A 51 11.05 -6.86 8.92
CA LEU A 51 10.37 -6.21 7.80
C LEU A 51 8.85 -6.19 7.98
N SER A 52 8.26 -7.24 8.57
CA SER A 52 6.81 -7.31 8.80
C SER A 52 6.34 -6.20 9.75
N PHE A 53 7.20 -5.78 10.68
CA PHE A 53 6.96 -4.63 11.55
C PHE A 53 7.40 -3.29 10.92
N ALA A 54 8.53 -3.27 10.20
CA ALA A 54 9.08 -2.06 9.61
C ALA A 54 8.16 -1.47 8.53
N LEU A 55 7.49 -2.31 7.73
CA LEU A 55 6.59 -1.86 6.68
C LEU A 55 5.37 -1.07 7.24
N PRO A 56 4.56 -1.59 8.18
CA PRO A 56 3.47 -0.84 8.79
C PRO A 56 3.97 0.37 9.59
N LEU A 57 5.16 0.30 10.22
CA LEU A 57 5.76 1.44 10.91
C LEU A 57 6.17 2.56 9.94
N ALA A 58 6.82 2.24 8.83
CA ALA A 58 7.15 3.23 7.81
C ALA A 58 5.86 3.90 7.28
N LEU A 59 4.83 3.09 7.07
CA LEU A 59 3.54 3.54 6.55
C LEU A 59 2.81 4.48 7.53
N THR A 60 2.85 4.21 8.85
CA THR A 60 2.30 5.13 9.86
C THR A 60 3.08 6.42 9.96
N VAL A 61 4.42 6.37 9.98
CA VAL A 61 5.27 7.56 10.04
C VAL A 61 5.02 8.44 8.81
N CYS A 62 4.99 7.86 7.61
CA CYS A 62 4.70 8.61 6.39
C CYS A 62 3.28 9.20 6.39
N ALA A 63 2.28 8.47 6.88
CA ALA A 63 0.90 8.96 6.98
C ALA A 63 0.79 10.14 7.97
N LEU A 64 1.44 10.04 9.14
CA LEU A 64 1.46 11.12 10.14
C LEU A 64 2.14 12.38 9.59
N LEU A 65 3.30 12.24 8.96
CA LEU A 65 4.01 13.36 8.35
C LEU A 65 3.19 14.03 7.22
N ALA A 66 2.44 13.25 6.45
CA ALA A 66 1.53 13.77 5.42
C ALA A 66 0.32 14.50 6.02
N ILE A 67 -0.28 13.99 7.10
CA ILE A 67 -1.40 14.63 7.81
C ILE A 67 -0.96 15.96 8.43
N SER A 68 0.22 15.99 9.05
CA SER A 68 0.78 17.21 9.63
C SER A 68 1.30 18.20 8.57
N SER A 69 1.13 17.89 7.28
CA SER A 69 1.59 18.72 6.15
C SER A 69 3.10 18.99 6.12
N LEU A 70 3.90 18.17 6.82
CA LEU A 70 5.37 18.25 6.78
C LEU A 70 5.94 17.62 5.51
N THR A 71 5.27 16.59 4.98
CA THR A 71 5.70 15.88 3.76
C THR A 71 4.59 15.75 2.75
N SER A 72 4.97 15.50 1.48
CA SER A 72 4.01 15.15 0.43
C SER A 72 3.35 13.78 0.70
N ILE A 73 2.27 13.47 -0.01
CA ILE A 73 1.64 12.14 0.01
C ILE A 73 2.44 11.08 -0.75
N ALA A 74 3.42 11.49 -1.56
CA ALA A 74 4.27 10.61 -2.35
C ALA A 74 4.90 9.45 -1.56
N PRO A 75 5.54 9.64 -0.38
CA PRO A 75 6.05 8.53 0.44
C PRO A 75 4.96 7.55 0.89
N VAL A 76 3.75 8.02 1.20
CA VAL A 76 2.62 7.13 1.56
C VAL A 76 2.23 6.27 0.36
N VAL A 77 2.11 6.87 -0.83
CA VAL A 77 1.81 6.15 -2.07
C VAL A 77 2.92 5.15 -2.42
N PHE A 78 4.18 5.49 -2.16
CA PHE A 78 5.31 4.58 -2.36
C PHE A 78 5.26 3.36 -1.43
N CYS A 79 5.03 3.57 -0.13
CA CYS A 79 4.88 2.47 0.83
C CYS A 79 3.68 1.58 0.49
N LEU A 80 2.54 2.17 0.09
CA LEU A 80 1.39 1.43 -0.42
C LEU A 80 1.74 0.63 -1.69
N GLY A 81 2.51 1.22 -2.60
CA GLY A 81 2.97 0.55 -3.81
C GLY A 81 3.82 -0.68 -3.50
N ILE A 82 4.71 -0.61 -2.50
CA ILE A 82 5.49 -1.77 -2.05
C ILE A 82 4.57 -2.87 -1.52
N TYR A 83 3.60 -2.51 -0.67
CA TYR A 83 2.64 -3.48 -0.13
C TYR A 83 1.82 -4.15 -1.24
N VAL A 84 1.32 -3.36 -2.19
CA VAL A 84 0.56 -3.87 -3.36
C VAL A 84 1.45 -4.77 -4.23
N ALA A 85 2.71 -4.41 -4.46
CA ALA A 85 3.64 -5.23 -5.22
C ALA A 85 3.91 -6.59 -4.56
N LEU A 86 4.07 -6.59 -3.22
CA LEU A 86 4.21 -7.82 -2.44
C LEU A 86 2.97 -8.71 -2.56
N SER A 87 1.76 -8.15 -2.38
CA SER A 87 0.51 -8.90 -2.55
C SER A 87 0.33 -9.40 -3.99
N GLY A 88 0.71 -8.61 -4.99
CA GLY A 88 0.67 -9.00 -6.39
C GLY A 88 1.64 -10.13 -6.73
N LEU A 89 2.82 -10.16 -6.10
CA LEU A 89 3.78 -11.26 -6.25
C LEU A 89 3.23 -12.57 -5.67
N ALA A 90 2.60 -12.50 -4.49
CA ALA A 90 1.94 -13.65 -3.89
C ALA A 90 0.79 -14.18 -4.79
N LEU A 91 0.00 -13.30 -5.41
CA LEU A 91 -1.01 -13.70 -6.39
C LEU A 91 -0.39 -14.32 -7.65
N TYR A 92 0.71 -13.78 -8.14
CA TYR A 92 1.43 -14.33 -9.30
C TYR A 92 1.95 -15.75 -9.05
N GLN A 93 2.35 -16.05 -7.80
CA GLN A 93 2.75 -17.39 -7.39
C GLN A 93 1.56 -18.35 -7.18
N GLY A 94 0.32 -17.86 -7.30
CA GLY A 94 -0.88 -18.68 -7.17
C GLY A 94 -1.28 -19.00 -5.73
N LEU A 95 -0.70 -18.35 -4.71
CA LEU A 95 -0.97 -18.61 -3.29
C LEU A 95 -2.46 -18.44 -2.91
N HIS A 96 -3.19 -17.62 -3.66
CA HIS A 96 -4.62 -17.41 -3.48
C HIS A 96 -5.46 -18.69 -3.77
N PHE A 97 -4.99 -19.60 -4.63
CA PHE A 97 -5.72 -20.81 -4.97
C PHE A 97 -5.64 -21.82 -3.84
N ASP A 98 -6.72 -21.96 -3.08
CA ASP A 98 -6.87 -23.01 -2.09
C ASP A 98 -7.18 -24.35 -2.78
N CYS A 99 -6.15 -25.14 -3.08
CA CYS A 99 -6.29 -26.51 -3.60
C CYS A 99 -6.72 -27.52 -2.52
N GLY A 100 -7.25 -27.07 -1.38
CA GLY A 100 -7.49 -27.88 -0.19
C GLY A 100 -6.23 -28.09 0.66
N CYS A 101 -5.20 -27.27 0.44
CA CYS A 101 -3.93 -27.34 1.16
C CYS A 101 -3.98 -26.59 2.50
N TYR A 102 -4.84 -25.58 2.64
CA TYR A 102 -4.91 -24.79 3.86
C TYR A 102 -5.89 -25.40 4.87
N LEU A 103 -5.48 -25.50 6.13
CA LEU A 103 -6.37 -25.97 7.18
C LEU A 103 -7.50 -24.94 7.42
N PRO A 104 -8.77 -25.35 7.56
CA PRO A 104 -9.85 -24.43 7.89
C PRO A 104 -9.58 -23.76 9.24
N GLY A 105 -9.64 -22.43 9.27
CA GLY A 105 -9.31 -21.62 10.45
C GLY A 105 -7.83 -21.31 10.66
N SER A 106 -6.94 -21.78 9.77
CA SER A 106 -5.52 -21.37 9.76
C SER A 106 -5.35 -19.92 9.31
N VAL A 107 -4.22 -19.31 9.70
CA VAL A 107 -3.84 -17.96 9.27
C VAL A 107 -3.69 -17.89 7.75
N GLU A 108 -3.13 -18.93 7.13
CA GLU A 108 -2.96 -19.04 5.68
C GLU A 108 -4.31 -18.94 4.94
N SER A 109 -5.31 -19.73 5.37
CA SER A 109 -6.66 -19.69 4.81
C SER A 109 -7.29 -18.29 4.91
N GLN A 110 -7.10 -17.60 6.03
CA GLN A 110 -7.61 -16.24 6.24
C GLN A 110 -6.88 -15.19 5.38
N VAL A 111 -5.56 -15.30 5.25
CA VAL A 111 -4.74 -14.38 4.44
C VAL A 111 -5.06 -14.56 2.96
N TYR A 112 -5.02 -15.79 2.46
CA TYR A 112 -5.08 -16.09 1.03
C TYR A 112 -6.47 -16.02 0.43
N SER A 113 -7.52 -16.34 1.19
CA SER A 113 -8.91 -16.13 0.75
C SER A 113 -9.25 -14.65 0.54
N GLN A 114 -8.61 -13.75 1.30
CA GLN A 114 -8.84 -12.32 1.21
C GLN A 114 -7.81 -11.58 0.34
N LEU A 115 -6.78 -12.28 -0.14
CA LEU A 115 -5.63 -11.65 -0.81
C LEU A 115 -6.04 -10.99 -2.14
N GLU A 116 -6.77 -11.71 -2.99
CA GLU A 116 -7.22 -11.20 -4.29
C GLU A 116 -8.13 -9.95 -4.17
N PRO A 117 -9.23 -9.98 -3.40
CA PRO A 117 -10.07 -8.79 -3.29
C PRO A 117 -9.35 -7.61 -2.63
N GLN A 118 -8.48 -7.86 -1.65
CA GLN A 118 -7.67 -6.80 -1.03
C GLN A 118 -6.69 -6.19 -2.03
N PHE A 119 -6.02 -7.00 -2.84
CA PHE A 119 -5.10 -6.53 -3.88
C PHE A 119 -5.81 -5.65 -4.90
N ILE A 120 -6.96 -6.06 -5.43
CA ILE A 120 -7.70 -5.29 -6.45
C ILE A 120 -8.07 -3.90 -5.93
N ILE A 121 -8.60 -3.82 -4.70
CA ILE A 121 -9.00 -2.55 -4.09
C ILE A 121 -7.78 -1.64 -3.89
N GLN A 122 -6.70 -2.18 -3.34
CA GLN A 122 -5.50 -1.39 -3.04
C GLN A 122 -4.74 -0.98 -4.30
N ALA A 123 -4.70 -1.83 -5.32
CA ALA A 123 -4.14 -1.51 -6.63
C ALA A 123 -4.90 -0.37 -7.29
N LEU A 124 -6.24 -0.39 -7.23
CA LEU A 124 -7.08 0.70 -7.76
C LEU A 124 -6.83 2.02 -7.02
N ILE A 125 -6.80 2.00 -5.69
CA ILE A 125 -6.50 3.20 -4.88
C ILE A 125 -5.11 3.75 -5.22
N THR A 126 -4.11 2.87 -5.32
CA THR A 126 -2.72 3.27 -5.63
C THR A 126 -2.60 3.82 -7.05
N ALA A 127 -3.29 3.21 -8.03
CA ALA A 127 -3.31 3.68 -9.41
C ALA A 127 -3.97 5.06 -9.56
N VAL A 128 -5.12 5.28 -8.91
CA VAL A 128 -5.80 6.59 -8.92
C VAL A 128 -4.94 7.65 -8.25
N ALA A 129 -4.32 7.33 -7.10
CA ALA A 129 -3.42 8.23 -6.40
C ALA A 129 -2.18 8.59 -7.22
N GLY A 130 -1.54 7.59 -7.83
CA GLY A 130 -0.38 7.76 -8.71
C GLY A 130 -0.71 8.56 -9.96
N GLY A 131 -1.86 8.29 -10.59
CA GLY A 131 -2.36 9.04 -11.74
C GLY A 131 -2.60 10.51 -11.42
N LEU A 132 -3.22 10.80 -10.27
CA LEU A 132 -3.45 12.17 -9.81
C LEU A 132 -2.14 12.91 -9.51
N TYR A 133 -1.17 12.24 -8.89
CA TYR A 133 0.15 12.78 -8.63
C TYR A 133 0.91 13.09 -9.93
N ALA A 134 0.89 12.17 -10.90
CA ALA A 134 1.51 12.36 -12.20
C ALA A 134 0.86 13.50 -13.00
N PHE A 135 -0.47 13.61 -12.95
CA PHE A 135 -1.21 14.70 -13.57
C PHE A 135 -0.79 16.06 -12.98
N ASN A 136 -0.73 16.17 -11.65
CA ASN A 136 -0.28 17.39 -10.97
C ASN A 136 1.16 17.77 -11.32
N LEU A 137 2.07 16.80 -11.41
CA LEU A 137 3.46 17.04 -11.83
C LEU A 137 3.55 17.57 -13.26
N ARG A 138 2.76 17.02 -14.20
CA ARG A 138 2.72 17.51 -15.58
C ARG A 138 2.14 18.92 -15.66
N PHE A 139 1.11 19.21 -14.88
CA PHE A 139 0.50 20.54 -14.85
C PHE A 139 1.48 21.61 -14.35
N MET A 140 2.29 21.30 -13.33
CA MET A 140 3.32 22.21 -12.80
C MET A 140 4.46 22.45 -13.79
N LYS A 141 4.82 21.44 -14.61
CA LYS A 141 5.83 21.60 -15.67
C LYS A 141 5.33 22.49 -16.81
N CYS A 142 4.07 22.38 -17.21
CA CYS A 142 3.50 23.22 -18.27
C CYS A 142 3.36 24.69 -17.86
N THR A 143 3.01 25.00 -16.60
CA THR A 143 2.92 26.39 -16.13
C THR A 143 4.28 27.05 -15.96
N ALA A 144 5.32 26.30 -15.59
CA ALA A 144 6.69 26.80 -15.53
C ALA A 144 7.25 27.17 -16.91
N MET A 145 6.80 26.50 -17.98
CA MET A 145 7.25 26.78 -19.35
C MET A 145 6.57 28.00 -19.99
N HIS A 146 5.43 28.45 -19.46
CA HIS A 146 4.67 29.59 -19.97
C HIS A 146 5.02 30.93 -19.29
N THR A 147 5.93 30.90 -18.32
CA THR A 147 6.43 32.07 -17.56
C THR A 147 7.92 32.35 -17.80
N ALA A 148 8.55 31.62 -18.72
CA ALA A 148 9.92 31.85 -19.18
C ALA A 148 9.92 32.58 -20.53
#